data_AF-A0A945DA10-F1
#
_entry.id   AF-A0A945DA10-F1
#
_cell.length_a   1.000
_cell.length_b   1.000
_cell.length_c   1.000
_cell.angle_alpha   90.00
_cell.angle_beta   90.00
_cell.angle_gamma   90.00
#
_symmetry.space_group_name_H-M   'P 1'
#
loop_
_entity.id
_entity.type
_entity.pdbx_description
1 polymer ?
#
loop_
_entity_poly.entity_id
_entity_poly.type
_entity_poly.pdbx_seq_one_letter_code
_entity_poly.pdbx_strand_id
1 'polypeptide(L)'
;MKKLILALTVFTIAALIGTYFYYQNLNDATDPRTRALETEYQKYPNLLKEKKYDEALQLLEKIKLSYQKIPDYKNSYEIGVILNDQAVVYLVQAEKTFLEPQNFSPNILEHRKNFLKQARYYTEKSIEQYQKITPQKTETLRRLSVSYTNLGVISRYENNRQNAKLYYEKAVRLWADNDTAVNNLNVLLGKPIQKRSVLKKLFPKDKK
;
A
#
# COMPACT_ATOMS: atom_id res chain seq x y z
N MET A 1 9.07 -36.78 -33.18
CA MET A 1 9.12 -35.29 -33.20
C MET A 1 7.77 -34.63 -33.49
N LYS A 2 7.10 -34.88 -34.64
CA LYS A 2 5.81 -34.25 -34.98
C LYS A 2 4.69 -34.41 -33.92
N LYS A 3 4.57 -35.59 -33.29
CA LYS A 3 3.58 -35.85 -32.22
C LYS A 3 3.84 -35.05 -30.93
N LEU A 4 5.11 -34.83 -30.59
CA LEU A 4 5.51 -34.04 -29.41
C LEU A 4 5.20 -32.54 -29.64
N ILE A 5 5.49 -32.04 -30.83
CA ILE A 5 5.16 -30.66 -31.22
C ILE A 5 3.65 -30.46 -31.17
N LEU A 6 2.87 -31.38 -31.74
CA LEU A 6 1.41 -31.30 -31.70
C LEU A 6 0.86 -31.30 -30.26
N ALA A 7 1.38 -32.16 -29.38
CA ALA A 7 0.96 -32.22 -27.98
C ALA A 7 1.29 -30.92 -27.22
N LEU A 8 2.49 -30.36 -27.43
CA LEU A 8 2.87 -29.08 -26.87
C LEU A 8 1.96 -27.96 -27.37
N THR A 9 1.68 -27.90 -28.67
CA THR A 9 0.79 -26.87 -29.24
C THR A 9 -0.62 -26.94 -28.67
N VAL A 10 -1.20 -28.13 -28.53
CA VAL A 10 -2.52 -28.33 -27.91
C VAL A 10 -2.51 -27.87 -26.44
N PHE A 11 -1.46 -28.21 -25.69
CA PHE A 11 -1.31 -27.77 -24.30
C PHE A 11 -1.22 -26.25 -24.19
N THR A 12 -0.44 -25.58 -25.05
CA THR A 12 -0.33 -24.11 -25.04
C THR A 12 -1.67 -23.45 -25.38
N ILE A 13 -2.41 -23.98 -26.36
CA ILE A 13 -3.73 -23.46 -26.73
C ILE A 13 -4.72 -23.64 -25.57
N ALA A 14 -4.75 -24.82 -24.94
CA ALA A 14 -5.60 -25.07 -23.77
C ALA A 14 -5.25 -24.14 -22.59
N ALA A 15 -3.96 -23.91 -22.35
CA ALA A 15 -3.51 -22.96 -21.34
C ALA A 15 -3.95 -21.52 -21.67
N LEU A 16 -3.82 -21.09 -22.94
CA LEU A 16 -4.26 -19.76 -23.38
C LEU A 16 -5.79 -19.59 -23.23
N ILE A 17 -6.58 -20.59 -23.60
CA ILE A 17 -8.04 -20.60 -23.41
C ILE A 17 -8.39 -20.54 -21.91
N GLY A 18 -7.71 -21.34 -21.08
CA GLY A 18 -7.89 -21.32 -19.64
C GLY A 18 -7.58 -19.94 -19.04
N THR A 19 -6.47 -19.31 -19.47
CA THR A 19 -6.14 -17.94 -19.04
C THR A 19 -7.16 -16.92 -19.53
N TYR A 20 -7.67 -17.07 -20.75
CA TYR A 20 -8.70 -16.18 -21.30
C TYR A 20 -9.97 -16.19 -20.43
N PHE A 21 -10.52 -17.37 -20.14
CA PHE A 21 -11.70 -17.49 -19.29
C PHE A 21 -11.44 -17.01 -17.86
N TYR A 22 -10.25 -17.28 -17.31
CA TYR A 22 -9.85 -16.80 -16.00
C TYR A 22 -9.83 -15.26 -15.94
N TYR A 23 -9.21 -14.59 -16.92
CA TYR A 23 -9.14 -13.13 -16.97
C TYR A 23 -10.48 -12.49 -17.32
N GLN A 24 -11.30 -13.14 -18.15
CA GLN A 24 -12.66 -12.69 -18.42
C GLN A 24 -13.50 -12.69 -17.14
N ASN A 25 -13.51 -13.81 -16.42
CA ASN A 25 -14.25 -13.93 -15.17
C ASN A 25 -13.75 -12.95 -14.09
N LEU A 26 -12.44 -12.69 -14.05
CA LEU A 26 -11.88 -11.68 -13.15
C LEU A 26 -12.32 -10.27 -13.53
N ASN A 27 -12.31 -9.94 -14.82
CA ASN A 27 -12.77 -8.64 -15.32
C ASN A 27 -14.27 -8.43 -15.08
N ASP A 28 -15.08 -9.49 -15.18
CA ASP A 28 -16.52 -9.47 -14.93
C ASP A 28 -16.84 -9.30 -13.43
N ALA A 29 -15.92 -9.71 -12.54
CA ALA A 29 -16.04 -9.49 -11.09
C ALA A 29 -15.68 -8.06 -10.65
N THR A 30 -14.96 -7.29 -11.48
CA THR A 30 -14.61 -5.89 -11.20
C THR A 30 -15.73 -4.96 -11.64
N ASP A 31 -16.11 -4.01 -10.78
CA ASP A 31 -17.10 -2.98 -11.09
C ASP A 31 -16.68 -2.17 -12.36
N PRO A 32 -17.47 -2.21 -13.45
CA PRO A 32 -17.11 -1.51 -14.68
C PRO A 32 -16.94 0.01 -14.49
N ARG A 33 -17.58 0.60 -13.48
CA ARG A 33 -17.51 2.04 -13.16
C ARG A 33 -16.12 2.45 -12.67
N THR A 34 -15.35 1.53 -12.09
CA THR A 34 -14.03 1.82 -11.49
C THR A 34 -12.86 1.32 -12.33
N ARG A 35 -13.11 0.44 -13.31
CA ARG A 35 -12.06 -0.19 -14.14
C ARG A 35 -11.07 0.80 -14.77
N ALA A 36 -11.56 1.93 -15.27
CA ALA A 36 -10.69 2.98 -15.82
C ALA A 36 -9.80 3.62 -14.75
N LEU A 37 -10.34 3.86 -13.54
CA LEU A 37 -9.61 4.41 -12.40
C LEU A 37 -8.55 3.44 -11.89
N GLU A 38 -8.89 2.15 -11.81
CA GLU A 38 -7.95 1.09 -11.42
C GLU A 38 -6.79 0.96 -12.42
N THR A 39 -7.10 1.05 -13.72
CA THR A 39 -6.09 1.04 -14.79
C THR A 39 -5.17 2.27 -14.66
N GLU A 40 -5.72 3.44 -14.37
CA GLU A 40 -4.93 4.65 -14.16
C GLU A 40 -4.05 4.55 -12.90
N TYR A 41 -4.60 3.98 -11.82
CA TYR A 41 -3.90 3.74 -10.56
C TYR A 41 -2.65 2.86 -10.75
N GLN A 42 -2.64 1.90 -11.68
CA GLN A 42 -1.45 1.06 -11.96
C GLN A 42 -0.22 1.85 -12.41
N LYS A 43 -0.35 3.14 -12.77
CA LYS A 43 0.79 4.00 -13.11
C LYS A 43 1.57 4.48 -11.87
N TYR A 44 0.93 4.53 -10.70
CA TYR A 44 1.50 5.06 -9.47
C TYR A 44 2.85 4.43 -9.06
N PRO A 45 3.03 3.09 -9.07
CA PRO A 45 4.30 2.48 -8.68
C PRO A 45 5.48 2.90 -9.58
N ASN A 46 5.24 3.10 -10.87
CA ASN A 46 6.27 3.56 -11.81
C ASN A 46 6.68 5.01 -11.53
N LEU A 47 5.72 5.89 -11.21
CA LEU A 47 6.02 7.27 -10.81
C LEU A 47 6.91 7.31 -9.56
N LEU A 48 6.64 6.46 -8.56
CA LEU A 48 7.50 6.33 -7.38
C LEU A 48 8.90 5.83 -7.73
N LYS A 49 9.01 4.84 -8.62
CA LYS A 49 10.30 4.30 -9.07
C LYS A 49 11.13 5.37 -9.81
N GLU A 50 10.49 6.18 -10.63
CA GLU A 50 11.07 7.31 -11.35
C GLU A 50 11.29 8.55 -10.45
N LYS A 51 10.95 8.47 -9.16
CA LYS A 51 11.03 9.57 -8.18
C LYS A 51 10.16 10.79 -8.54
N LYS A 52 9.12 10.61 -9.35
CA LYS A 52 8.14 11.63 -9.75
C LYS A 52 7.05 11.77 -8.69
N TYR A 53 7.42 12.28 -7.51
CA TYR A 53 6.52 12.32 -6.35
C TYR A 53 5.32 13.25 -6.55
N ASP A 54 5.53 14.42 -7.15
CA ASP A 54 4.44 15.38 -7.39
C ASP A 54 3.42 14.82 -8.39
N GLU A 55 3.88 14.20 -9.47
CA GLU A 55 3.01 13.50 -10.43
C GLU A 55 2.26 12.34 -9.76
N ALA A 56 2.92 11.59 -8.87
CA ALA A 56 2.28 10.53 -8.10
C ALA A 56 1.15 11.08 -7.21
N LEU A 57 1.39 12.18 -6.49
CA LEU A 57 0.38 12.83 -5.64
C LEU A 57 -0.80 13.37 -6.46
N GLN A 58 -0.52 13.99 -7.61
CA GLN A 58 -1.55 14.49 -8.53
C GLN A 58 -2.43 13.36 -9.08
N LEU A 59 -1.80 12.25 -9.50
CA LEU A 59 -2.51 11.06 -9.97
C LEU A 59 -3.42 10.49 -8.88
N LEU A 60 -2.88 10.29 -7.67
CA LEU A 60 -3.65 9.77 -6.54
C LEU A 60 -4.81 10.69 -6.17
N GLU A 61 -4.61 12.01 -6.16
CA GLU A 61 -5.68 12.98 -5.88
C GLU A 61 -6.78 12.94 -6.94
N LYS A 62 -6.40 12.91 -8.23
CA LYS A 62 -7.35 12.79 -9.34
C LYS A 62 -8.20 11.53 -9.22
N ILE A 63 -7.58 10.39 -8.92
CA ILE A 63 -8.28 9.10 -8.77
C ILE A 63 -9.23 9.16 -7.57
N LYS A 64 -8.77 9.68 -6.43
CA LYS A 64 -9.60 9.85 -5.22
C LYS A 64 -10.84 10.70 -5.50
N LEU A 65 -10.66 11.85 -6.16
CA LEU A 65 -11.76 12.74 -6.54
C LEU A 65 -12.74 12.06 -7.50
N SER A 66 -12.24 11.19 -8.38
CA SER A 66 -13.08 10.41 -9.29
C SER A 66 -13.90 9.35 -8.56
N TYR A 67 -13.29 8.62 -7.61
CA TYR A 67 -14.03 7.68 -6.75
C TYR A 67 -15.11 8.38 -5.93
N GLN A 68 -14.85 9.58 -5.40
CA GLN A 68 -15.81 10.34 -4.61
C GLN A 68 -17.06 10.79 -5.40
N LYS A 69 -16.96 10.85 -6.74
CA LYS A 69 -18.10 11.14 -7.62
C LYS A 69 -19.03 9.94 -7.83
N ILE A 70 -18.57 8.73 -7.50
CA ILE A 70 -19.38 7.51 -7.60
C ILE A 70 -20.03 7.30 -6.21
N PRO A 71 -21.37 7.38 -6.07
CA PRO A 71 -22.04 7.40 -4.77
C PRO A 71 -21.65 6.25 -3.83
N ASP A 72 -21.60 5.02 -4.36
CA ASP A 72 -21.24 3.82 -3.61
C ASP A 72 -19.77 3.81 -3.16
N TYR A 73 -18.92 4.60 -3.81
CA TYR A 73 -17.48 4.65 -3.53
C TYR A 73 -17.05 5.76 -2.59
N LYS A 74 -17.94 6.68 -2.21
CA LYS A 74 -17.59 7.81 -1.33
C LYS A 74 -17.02 7.38 0.03
N ASN A 75 -17.51 6.26 0.57
CA ASN A 75 -17.02 5.64 1.79
C ASN A 75 -16.34 4.29 1.52
N SER A 76 -15.76 4.14 0.34
CA SER A 76 -15.14 2.89 -0.07
C SER A 76 -13.77 2.67 0.52
N TYR A 77 -13.37 1.40 0.43
CA TYR A 77 -12.08 0.89 0.77
C TYR A 77 -10.96 1.48 -0.11
N GLU A 78 -11.23 1.71 -1.40
CA GLU A 78 -10.31 2.26 -2.39
C GLU A 78 -9.82 3.65 -2.00
N ILE A 79 -10.69 4.50 -1.47
CA ILE A 79 -10.31 5.83 -0.97
C ILE A 79 -9.31 5.72 0.18
N GLY A 80 -9.51 4.75 1.09
CA GLY A 80 -8.58 4.52 2.20
C GLY A 80 -7.19 4.08 1.70
N VAL A 81 -7.14 3.27 0.64
CA VAL A 81 -5.90 2.84 0.01
C VAL A 81 -5.16 4.04 -0.57
N ILE A 82 -5.86 4.86 -1.35
CA ILE A 82 -5.29 6.04 -2.00
C ILE A 82 -4.74 7.03 -0.97
N LEU A 83 -5.49 7.30 0.11
CA LEU A 83 -5.03 8.15 1.20
C LEU A 83 -3.76 7.60 1.85
N ASN A 84 -3.70 6.30 2.12
CA ASN A 84 -2.50 5.68 2.68
C ASN A 84 -1.31 5.75 1.71
N ASP A 85 -1.54 5.62 0.41
CA ASP A 85 -0.47 5.73 -0.60
C ASP A 85 0.04 7.17 -0.72
N GLN A 86 -0.83 8.17 -0.60
CA GLN A 86 -0.42 9.58 -0.47
C GLN A 86 0.51 9.76 0.73
N ALA A 87 0.18 9.14 1.88
CA ALA A 87 1.05 9.16 3.05
C ALA A 87 2.41 8.50 2.80
N VAL A 88 2.44 7.38 2.05
CA VAL A 88 3.68 6.69 1.67
C VAL A 88 4.56 7.58 0.79
N VAL A 89 3.99 8.33 -0.16
CA VAL A 89 4.77 9.26 -1.00
C VAL A 89 5.50 10.28 -0.12
N TYR A 90 4.78 10.91 0.82
CA TYR A 90 5.38 11.87 1.73
C TYR A 90 6.41 11.24 2.69
N LEU A 91 6.18 10.01 3.16
CA LEU A 91 7.17 9.28 3.97
C LEU A 91 8.47 9.04 3.19
N VAL A 92 8.37 8.62 1.94
CA VAL A 92 9.53 8.41 1.06
C VAL A 92 10.28 9.72 0.83
N GLN A 93 9.55 10.84 0.63
CA GLN A 93 10.18 12.16 0.52
C GLN A 93 10.88 12.57 1.82
N ALA A 94 10.26 12.35 2.99
CA ALA A 94 10.85 12.65 4.30
C ALA A 94 12.13 11.84 4.56
N GLU A 95 12.16 10.56 4.17
CA GLU A 95 13.33 9.68 4.28
C GLU A 95 14.47 10.13 3.38
N LYS A 96 14.16 10.44 2.11
CA LYS A 96 15.15 10.84 1.11
C LYS A 96 15.65 12.27 1.26
N THR A 97 15.03 13.07 2.11
CA THR A 97 15.38 14.49 2.30
C THR A 97 16.88 14.68 2.56
N PHE A 98 17.52 13.80 3.34
CA PHE A 98 18.96 13.88 3.65
C PHE A 98 19.89 13.08 2.72
N LEU A 99 19.33 12.33 1.76
CA LEU A 99 20.11 11.43 0.89
C LEU A 99 20.46 12.06 -0.47
N GLU A 100 19.92 13.24 -0.77
CA GLU A 100 20.06 13.86 -2.09
C GLU A 100 20.93 15.14 -2.01
N PRO A 101 22.07 15.19 -2.73
CA PRO A 101 23.02 16.32 -2.69
C PRO A 101 22.39 17.67 -3.06
N GLN A 102 21.37 17.66 -3.93
CA GLN A 102 20.63 18.86 -4.32
C GLN A 102 19.76 19.46 -3.19
N ASN A 103 19.59 18.78 -2.06
CA ASN A 103 18.72 19.20 -0.96
C ASN A 103 19.45 19.88 0.21
N PHE A 104 20.74 20.24 0.07
CA PHE A 104 21.43 21.12 1.01
C PHE A 104 20.92 22.58 0.89
N SER A 105 19.62 22.75 1.10
CA SER A 105 18.96 24.03 1.33
C SER A 105 18.98 24.31 2.84
N PRO A 106 19.10 25.58 3.28
CA PRO A 106 18.98 25.97 4.68
C PRO A 106 17.70 25.44 5.36
N ASN A 107 16.67 25.10 4.58
CA ASN A 107 15.34 24.67 5.05
C ASN A 107 15.11 23.15 4.98
N ILE A 108 16.15 22.33 4.79
CA ILE A 108 16.02 20.87 4.63
C ILE A 108 15.25 20.19 5.78
N LEU A 109 15.49 20.62 7.03
CA LEU A 109 14.79 20.09 8.19
C LEU A 109 13.30 20.48 8.18
N GLU A 110 12.99 21.69 7.71
CA GLU A 110 11.62 22.18 7.61
C GLU A 110 10.84 21.44 6.52
N HIS A 111 11.46 21.18 5.36
CA HIS A 111 10.86 20.32 4.34
C HIS A 111 10.55 18.92 4.87
N ARG A 112 11.50 18.31 5.60
CA ARG A 112 11.26 17.00 6.22
C ARG A 112 10.10 17.03 7.19
N LYS A 113 10.02 18.05 8.07
CA LYS A 113 8.89 18.20 9.00
C LYS A 113 7.57 18.34 8.27
N ASN A 114 7.52 19.12 7.19
CA ASN A 114 6.33 19.28 6.38
C ASN A 114 5.91 17.97 5.72
N PHE A 115 6.84 17.20 5.16
CA PHE A 115 6.52 15.87 4.63
C PHE A 115 6.00 14.91 5.73
N LEU A 116 6.60 14.88 6.91
CA LEU A 116 6.10 14.08 8.03
C LEU A 116 4.69 14.50 8.47
N LYS A 117 4.40 15.80 8.49
CA LYS A 117 3.07 16.34 8.79
C LYS A 117 2.04 15.88 7.76
N GLN A 118 2.37 15.93 6.47
CA GLN A 118 1.48 15.46 5.41
C GLN A 118 1.28 13.95 5.48
N ALA A 119 2.36 13.19 5.68
CA ALA A 119 2.28 11.75 5.88
C ALA A 119 1.34 11.38 7.05
N ARG A 120 1.44 12.09 8.17
CA ARG A 120 0.56 11.92 9.33
C ARG A 120 -0.89 12.21 8.96
N TYR A 121 -1.16 13.36 8.37
CA TYR A 121 -2.50 13.77 7.95
C TYR A 121 -3.17 12.70 7.06
N TYR A 122 -2.49 12.26 6.00
CA TYR A 122 -3.04 11.27 5.08
C TYR A 122 -3.18 9.89 5.71
N THR A 123 -2.27 9.50 6.61
CA THR A 123 -2.39 8.26 7.37
C THR A 123 -3.62 8.28 8.27
N GLU A 124 -3.84 9.37 9.01
CA GLU A 124 -5.00 9.55 9.89
C GLU A 124 -6.30 9.55 9.07
N LYS A 125 -6.33 10.23 7.92
CA LYS A 125 -7.48 10.17 6.99
C LYS A 125 -7.75 8.76 6.47
N SER A 126 -6.72 7.98 6.17
CA SER A 126 -6.89 6.58 5.77
C SER A 126 -7.54 5.75 6.90
N ILE A 127 -7.13 5.98 8.15
CA ILE A 127 -7.68 5.30 9.33
C ILE A 127 -9.15 5.70 9.52
N GLU A 128 -9.46 7.00 9.48
CA GLU A 128 -10.84 7.49 9.55
C GLU A 128 -11.72 6.82 8.49
N GLN A 129 -11.20 6.68 7.26
CA GLN A 129 -11.93 6.03 6.18
C GLN A 129 -12.17 4.55 6.45
N TYR A 130 -11.14 3.80 6.84
CA TYR A 130 -11.28 2.37 7.16
C TYR A 130 -12.19 2.11 8.36
N GLN A 131 -12.25 3.03 9.33
CA GLN A 131 -13.14 2.92 10.49
C GLN A 131 -14.62 3.14 10.15
N LYS A 132 -14.92 3.87 9.07
CA LYS A 132 -16.31 4.03 8.57
C LYS A 132 -16.82 2.78 7.86
N ILE A 133 -15.91 1.95 7.37
CA ILE A 133 -16.20 0.68 6.70
C ILE A 133 -16.34 -0.40 7.77
N THR A 134 -17.17 -1.42 7.51
CA THR A 134 -17.38 -2.56 8.42
C THR A 134 -16.04 -3.14 8.93
N PRO A 135 -15.67 -2.91 10.20
CA PRO A 135 -14.33 -3.19 10.71
C PRO A 135 -14.07 -4.68 10.94
N GLN A 136 -15.08 -5.54 10.76
CA GLN A 136 -14.97 -7.00 10.92
C GLN A 136 -14.44 -7.73 9.67
N LYS A 137 -14.24 -7.03 8.54
CA LYS A 137 -13.59 -7.64 7.36
C LYS A 137 -12.09 -7.75 7.58
N THR A 138 -11.52 -8.94 7.34
CA THR A 138 -10.06 -9.21 7.44
C THR A 138 -9.22 -8.18 6.69
N GLU A 139 -9.66 -7.78 5.49
CA GLU A 139 -8.95 -6.78 4.68
C GLU A 139 -8.92 -5.40 5.37
N THR A 140 -10.00 -4.98 6.02
CA THR A 140 -10.05 -3.71 6.78
C THR A 140 -9.05 -3.74 7.94
N LEU A 141 -8.98 -4.85 8.69
CA LEU A 141 -8.03 -5.01 9.80
C LEU A 141 -6.57 -4.99 9.32
N ARG A 142 -6.27 -5.69 8.23
CA ARG A 142 -4.95 -5.68 7.59
C ARG A 142 -4.52 -4.27 7.21
N ARG A 143 -5.45 -3.46 6.70
CA ARG A 143 -5.19 -2.11 6.19
C ARG A 143 -5.05 -1.08 7.30
N LEU A 144 -5.90 -1.17 8.33
CA LEU A 144 -5.69 -0.44 9.57
C LEU A 144 -4.32 -0.77 10.18
N SER A 145 -3.90 -2.04 10.15
CA SER A 145 -2.57 -2.44 10.61
C SER A 145 -1.45 -1.75 9.82
N VAL A 146 -1.56 -1.65 8.49
CA VAL A 146 -0.61 -0.91 7.66
C VAL A 146 -0.60 0.58 8.03
N SER A 147 -1.75 1.24 8.14
CA SER A 147 -1.82 2.66 8.51
C SER A 147 -1.22 2.94 9.90
N TYR A 148 -1.48 2.08 10.89
CA TYR A 148 -0.84 2.21 12.21
C TYR A 148 0.67 1.95 12.15
N THR A 149 1.14 1.09 11.23
CA THR A 149 2.58 0.93 10.98
C THR A 149 3.19 2.24 10.47
N ASN A 150 2.51 2.94 9.56
CA ASN A 150 2.95 4.24 9.06
C ASN A 150 3.00 5.29 10.18
N LEU A 151 2.00 5.37 11.06
CA LEU A 151 2.06 6.24 12.25
C LEU A 151 3.25 5.93 13.15
N GLY A 152 3.57 4.63 13.31
CA GLY A 152 4.76 4.22 14.05
C GLY A 152 6.06 4.67 13.41
N VAL A 153 6.16 4.63 12.08
CA VAL A 153 7.33 5.12 11.32
C VAL A 153 7.47 6.63 11.45
N ILE A 154 6.37 7.37 11.28
CA ILE A 154 6.34 8.83 11.45
C ILE A 154 6.82 9.19 12.86
N SER A 155 6.28 8.54 13.90
CA SER A 155 6.70 8.80 15.28
C SER A 155 8.16 8.45 15.55
N ARG A 156 8.76 7.46 14.87
CA ARG A 156 10.21 7.25 14.93
C ARG A 156 10.98 8.41 14.32
N TYR A 157 10.54 8.93 13.17
CA TYR A 157 11.19 10.08 12.53
C TYR A 157 11.06 11.37 13.34
N GLU A 158 10.02 11.50 14.17
CA GLU A 158 9.82 12.57 15.14
C GLU A 158 10.56 12.34 16.47
N ASN A 159 11.38 11.29 16.57
CA ASN A 159 12.07 10.85 17.79
C ASN A 159 11.12 10.52 18.96
N ASN A 160 9.84 10.27 18.69
CA ASN A 160 8.84 9.86 19.67
C ASN A 160 8.74 8.33 19.73
N ARG A 161 9.72 7.74 20.41
CA ARG A 161 9.86 6.29 20.56
C ARG A 161 8.69 5.62 21.30
N GLN A 162 8.08 6.31 22.25
CA GLN A 162 6.93 5.79 23.01
C GLN A 162 5.71 5.64 22.10
N ASN A 163 5.34 6.69 21.36
CA ASN A 163 4.22 6.60 20.41
C ASN A 163 4.51 5.61 19.29
N ALA A 164 5.74 5.57 18.78
CA ALA A 164 6.13 4.56 17.80
C ALA A 164 5.84 3.14 18.28
N LYS A 165 6.24 2.80 19.52
CA LYS A 165 5.96 1.50 20.14
C LYS A 165 4.45 1.23 20.20
N LEU A 166 3.66 2.17 20.72
CA LEU A 166 2.20 2.03 20.86
C LEU A 166 1.52 1.77 19.51
N TYR A 167 1.94 2.48 18.47
CA TYR A 167 1.40 2.31 17.12
C TYR A 167 1.77 0.97 16.51
N TYR A 168 3.02 0.51 16.64
CA TYR A 168 3.40 -0.82 16.15
C TYR A 168 2.68 -1.93 16.90
N GLU A 169 2.54 -1.84 18.22
CA GLU A 169 1.76 -2.81 19.00
C GLU A 169 0.30 -2.84 18.57
N LYS A 170 -0.31 -1.67 18.29
CA LYS A 170 -1.66 -1.60 17.75
C LYS A 170 -1.76 -2.25 16.37
N ALA A 171 -0.80 -2.00 15.48
CA ALA A 171 -0.74 -2.63 14.17
C ALA A 171 -0.67 -4.17 14.28
N VAL A 172 0.17 -4.69 15.17
CA VAL A 172 0.31 -6.14 15.42
C VAL A 172 -0.97 -6.74 16.02
N ARG A 173 -1.64 -6.04 16.94
CA ARG A 173 -2.93 -6.49 17.50
C ARG A 173 -4.04 -6.58 16.45
N LEU A 174 -4.08 -5.64 15.52
CA LEU A 174 -5.05 -5.63 14.42
C LEU A 174 -4.78 -6.75 13.40
N TRP A 175 -3.51 -6.99 13.10
CA TRP A 175 -3.09 -8.01 12.15
C TRP A 175 -1.71 -8.54 12.53
N ALA A 176 -1.69 -9.68 13.23
CA ALA A 176 -0.46 -10.31 13.69
C ALA A 176 0.47 -10.73 12.53
N ASP A 177 -0.09 -10.91 11.34
CA ASP A 177 0.63 -11.28 10.12
C ASP A 177 1.31 -10.06 9.42
N ASN A 178 1.25 -8.86 9.99
CA ASN A 178 2.01 -7.68 9.54
C ASN A 178 3.49 -7.77 9.95
N ASP A 179 4.27 -8.50 9.16
CA ASP A 179 5.71 -8.70 9.40
C ASP A 179 6.48 -7.36 9.48
N THR A 180 6.04 -6.32 8.77
CA THR A 180 6.64 -4.99 8.81
C THR A 180 6.47 -4.34 10.19
N ALA A 181 5.26 -4.36 10.75
CA ALA A 181 5.00 -3.84 12.09
C ALA A 181 5.79 -4.61 13.16
N VAL A 182 5.79 -5.95 13.06
CA VAL A 182 6.55 -6.82 13.97
C VAL A 182 8.04 -6.49 13.92
N ASN A 183 8.61 -6.37 12.73
CA ASN A 183 10.03 -6.10 12.58
C ASN A 183 10.41 -4.67 12.98
N ASN A 184 9.56 -3.69 12.70
CA ASN A 184 9.76 -2.33 13.19
C ASN A 184 9.70 -2.27 14.72
N LEU A 185 8.79 -3.01 15.35
CA LEU A 185 8.72 -3.15 16.81
C LEU A 185 9.96 -3.87 17.35
N ASN A 186 10.42 -4.93 16.70
CA ASN A 186 11.62 -5.67 17.11
C ASN A 186 12.86 -4.79 17.04
N VAL A 187 13.07 -4.08 15.93
CA VAL A 187 14.16 -3.11 15.78
C VAL A 187 14.07 -2.04 16.87
N LEU A 188 12.86 -1.53 17.14
CA LEU A 188 12.65 -0.60 18.23
C LEU A 188 13.08 -1.21 19.56
N LEU A 189 12.70 -2.44 19.86
CA LEU A 189 12.98 -3.11 21.14
C LEU A 189 14.37 -3.78 21.23
N GLY A 190 15.24 -3.65 20.22
CA GLY A 190 16.54 -4.33 20.19
C GLY A 190 16.43 -5.86 20.02
N LYS A 191 15.34 -6.36 19.45
CA LYS A 191 15.07 -7.77 19.16
C LYS A 191 15.46 -8.13 17.72
N PRO A 192 15.75 -9.41 17.43
CA PRO A 192 16.07 -9.85 16.07
C PRO A 192 14.88 -9.68 15.12
N ILE A 193 15.20 -9.39 13.85
CA ILE A 193 14.23 -9.34 12.76
C ILE A 193 13.73 -10.76 12.47
N GLN A 194 12.41 -10.92 12.37
CA GLN A 194 11.76 -12.17 12.00
C GLN A 194 11.64 -12.22 10.48
N LYS A 195 12.24 -13.25 9.88
CA LYS A 195 12.08 -13.52 8.44
C LYS A 195 10.73 -14.18 8.20
N ARG A 196 10.00 -13.70 7.18
CA ARG A 196 8.77 -14.36 6.73
C ARG A 196 9.09 -15.79 6.31
N SER A 197 8.41 -16.76 6.92
CA SER A 197 8.57 -18.19 6.61
C SER A 197 8.40 -18.46 5.11
N VAL A 198 9.20 -19.39 4.56
CA VAL A 198 9.11 -19.83 3.17
C VAL A 198 7.69 -20.30 2.85
N LEU A 199 7.04 -21.00 3.79
CA LEU A 199 5.66 -21.45 3.62
C LEU A 199 4.68 -20.28 3.46
N LYS A 200 4.83 -19.22 4.26
CA LYS A 200 4.00 -17.99 4.17
C LYS A 200 4.30 -17.15 2.91
N LYS A 201 5.44 -17.39 2.25
CA LYS A 201 5.76 -16.79 0.93
C LYS A 201 5.13 -17.58 -0.21
N LEU A 202 5.17 -18.92 -0.13
CA LEU A 202 4.62 -19.81 -1.15
C LEU A 202 3.08 -19.87 -1.10
N PHE A 203 2.51 -19.79 0.10
CA PHE A 203 1.07 -19.84 0.34
C PHE A 203 0.64 -18.63 1.19
N PRO A 204 0.61 -17.42 0.60
CA PRO A 204 0.01 -16.27 1.28
C PRO A 204 -1.48 -16.57 1.52
N LYS A 205 -1.95 -16.36 2.75
CA LYS A 205 -3.32 -16.72 3.19
C LYS A 205 -4.43 -16.01 2.41
N ASP A 206 -4.12 -14.94 1.69
CA ASP A 206 -5.11 -13.99 1.19
C ASP A 206 -4.95 -13.73 -0.33
N LYS A 207 -5.50 -14.65 -1.11
CA LYS A 207 -6.07 -14.39 -2.45
C LYS A 207 -7.41 -15.12 -2.52
N LYS A 208 -8.40 -14.63 -1.78
CA LYS A 208 -9.81 -15.00 -1.96
C LYS A 208 -10.61 -13.72 -2.06
#